data_AF-K2QKP5-F1
#
_entry.id   AF-K2QKP5-F1
#
_cell.length_a   1.000
_cell.length_b   1.000
_cell.length_c   1.000
_cell.angle_alpha   90.00
_cell.angle_beta   90.00
_cell.angle_gamma   90.00
#
_symmetry.space_group_name_H-M   'P 1'
#
loop_
_entity.id
_entity.type
_entity.pdbx_description
1 polymer ?
#
loop_
_entity_poly.entity_id
_entity_poly.type
_entity_poly.pdbx_seq_one_letter_code
_entity_poly.pdbx_strand_id
1 'polypeptide(L)'
;MLTTREAYAALLAWIPVVFGVTYLTLGEAGVWTFTPVWALSTIYPFMKRVIPFPQIVLGAVIGGAVFPGWASVTGDLTTLSQALPLFFATASWVVYFDLFYAEQVSHYPHCQPPSDEDMRQDRPDDIKAGVKSLAVLLGDRAHIFLAFLGILQVAFFVLTGLRAQMSLVFWVLGLGVWTANVIWHVASLDLNDRKSGGKIFKANIMLGLYMTGISVLELAVSRLSLLSLGHIGQALVGMPVM
;
A
#
# COMPACT_ATOMS: atom_id res chain seq x y z
N MET A 1 3.76 -14.21 28.13
CA MET A 1 4.25 -14.72 26.83
C MET A 1 3.20 -15.71 26.33
N LEU A 2 2.80 -15.62 25.06
CA LEU A 2 1.87 -16.57 24.44
C LEU A 2 2.61 -17.87 24.12
N THR A 3 1.97 -19.01 24.38
CA THR A 3 2.47 -20.33 23.98
C THR A 3 2.18 -20.59 22.50
N THR A 4 2.93 -21.51 21.88
CA THR A 4 2.68 -21.91 20.49
C THR A 4 1.27 -22.48 20.28
N ARG A 5 0.73 -23.19 21.30
CA ARG A 5 -0.64 -23.72 21.25
C ARG A 5 -1.67 -22.61 21.25
N GLU A 6 -1.50 -21.60 22.09
CA GLU A 6 -2.37 -20.42 22.13
C GLU A 6 -2.31 -19.63 20.81
N ALA A 7 -1.13 -19.51 20.20
CA ALA A 7 -0.97 -18.85 18.90
C ALA A 7 -1.71 -19.60 17.78
N TYR A 8 -1.59 -20.93 17.70
CA TYR A 8 -2.34 -21.73 16.72
C TYR A 8 -3.86 -21.69 16.98
N ALA A 9 -4.27 -21.78 18.25
CA ALA A 9 -5.69 -21.68 18.61
C ALA A 9 -6.27 -20.32 18.20
N ALA A 10 -5.54 -19.22 18.46
CA ALA A 10 -5.94 -17.88 18.04
C ALA A 10 -6.03 -17.78 16.50
N LEU A 11 -5.01 -18.26 15.77
CA LEU A 11 -5.02 -18.25 14.30
C LEU A 11 -6.24 -18.98 13.74
N LEU A 12 -6.49 -20.21 14.20
CA LEU A 12 -7.61 -21.03 13.73
C LEU A 12 -8.97 -20.43 14.11
N ALA A 13 -9.08 -19.80 15.28
CA ALA A 13 -10.30 -19.12 15.72
C ALA A 13 -10.57 -17.85 14.90
N TRP A 14 -9.54 -17.12 14.46
CA TRP A 14 -9.69 -15.91 13.67
C TRP A 14 -10.11 -16.16 12.22
N ILE A 15 -9.80 -17.32 11.64
CA ILE A 15 -10.18 -17.65 10.25
C ILE A 15 -11.70 -17.54 10.02
N PRO A 16 -12.59 -18.25 10.76
CA PRO A 16 -14.02 -18.13 10.55
C PRO A 16 -14.57 -16.75 10.90
N VAL A 17 -13.95 -16.04 11.84
CA VAL A 17 -14.34 -14.66 12.19
C VAL A 17 -14.05 -13.71 11.03
N VAL A 18 -12.85 -13.76 10.46
CA VAL A 18 -12.48 -12.93 9.30
C VAL A 18 -13.38 -13.26 8.11
N PHE A 19 -13.59 -14.54 7.81
CA PHE A 19 -14.48 -14.97 6.73
C PHE A 19 -15.92 -14.46 6.94
N GLY A 20 -16.47 -14.65 8.15
CA GLY A 20 -17.82 -14.23 8.49
C GLY A 20 -18.00 -12.72 8.42
N VAL A 21 -17.06 -11.95 8.98
CA VAL A 21 -17.10 -10.48 8.93
C VAL A 21 -16.98 -9.99 7.48
N THR A 22 -16.07 -10.53 6.69
CA THR A 22 -15.92 -10.16 5.27
C THR A 22 -17.19 -10.49 4.49
N TYR A 23 -17.79 -11.66 4.68
CA TYR A 23 -19.04 -12.02 4.01
C TYR A 23 -20.20 -11.09 4.40
N LEU A 24 -20.35 -10.81 5.69
CA LEU A 24 -21.44 -9.96 6.20
C LEU A 24 -21.30 -8.49 5.79
N THR A 25 -20.08 -8.00 5.59
CA THR A 25 -19.82 -6.58 5.29
C THR A 25 -19.60 -6.29 3.80
N LEU A 26 -19.00 -7.22 3.06
CA LEU A 26 -18.57 -7.04 1.67
C LEU A 26 -19.24 -8.02 0.68
N GLY A 27 -20.02 -8.98 1.19
CA GLY A 27 -20.73 -9.97 0.38
C GLY A 27 -19.82 -11.05 -0.22
N GLU A 28 -20.44 -11.88 -1.06
CA GLU A 28 -19.78 -13.04 -1.68
C GLU A 28 -18.61 -12.62 -2.59
N ALA A 29 -18.80 -11.59 -3.42
CA ALA A 29 -17.76 -11.11 -4.33
C ALA A 29 -16.50 -10.62 -3.57
N GLY A 30 -16.68 -9.97 -2.42
CA GLY A 30 -15.59 -9.55 -1.55
C GLY A 30 -14.81 -10.74 -0.98
N VAL A 31 -15.50 -11.80 -0.56
CA VAL A 31 -14.85 -13.03 -0.04
C VAL A 31 -14.01 -13.72 -1.11
N TRP A 32 -14.56 -13.92 -2.31
CA TRP A 32 -13.84 -14.59 -3.39
C TRP A 32 -12.57 -13.84 -3.79
N THR A 33 -12.62 -12.52 -3.80
CA THR A 33 -11.47 -11.68 -4.16
C THR A 33 -10.46 -11.52 -3.02
N PHE A 34 -10.88 -11.65 -1.75
CA PHE A 34 -9.97 -11.68 -0.61
C PHE A 34 -9.20 -13.01 -0.48
N THR A 35 -9.78 -14.12 -0.93
CA THR A 35 -9.19 -15.46 -0.84
C THR A 35 -7.71 -15.52 -1.32
N PRO A 36 -7.34 -15.03 -2.53
CA PRO A 36 -5.94 -14.99 -2.94
C PRO A 36 -5.06 -14.09 -2.07
N VAL A 37 -5.60 -12.99 -1.54
CA VAL A 37 -4.85 -12.09 -0.63
C VAL A 37 -4.55 -12.78 0.69
N TRP A 38 -5.50 -13.52 1.26
CA TRP A 38 -5.27 -14.32 2.48
C TRP A 38 -4.27 -15.44 2.26
N ALA A 39 -4.38 -16.17 1.14
CA ALA A 39 -3.42 -17.22 0.80
C ALA A 39 -2.00 -16.65 0.67
N LEU A 40 -1.83 -15.54 -0.04
CA LEU A 40 -0.53 -14.85 -0.16
C LEU A 40 -0.03 -14.35 1.19
N SER A 41 -0.91 -13.83 2.05
CA SER A 41 -0.56 -13.35 3.40
C SER A 41 -0.03 -14.48 4.29
N THR A 42 -0.60 -15.69 4.19
CA THR A 42 -0.10 -16.87 4.91
C THR A 42 1.28 -17.31 4.41
N ILE A 43 1.54 -17.18 3.11
CA ILE A 43 2.80 -17.58 2.49
C ILE A 43 3.91 -16.55 2.72
N TYR A 44 3.57 -15.26 2.78
CA TYR A 44 4.49 -14.14 2.84
C TYR A 44 5.61 -14.27 3.90
N PRO A 45 5.35 -14.63 5.17
CA PRO A 45 6.39 -14.77 6.19
C PRO A 45 7.50 -15.78 5.83
N PHE A 46 7.18 -16.77 4.98
CA PHE A 46 8.13 -17.79 4.54
C PHE A 46 8.97 -17.33 3.34
N MET A 47 8.53 -16.30 2.61
CA MET A 47 9.18 -15.86 1.37
C MET A 47 10.57 -15.29 1.59
N LYS A 48 10.87 -14.75 2.77
CA LYS A 48 12.23 -14.34 3.15
C LYS A 48 13.27 -15.47 3.02
N ARG A 49 12.85 -16.74 3.12
CA ARG A 49 13.73 -17.92 3.01
C ARG A 49 13.85 -18.47 1.59
N VAL A 50 12.98 -18.02 0.68
CA VAL A 50 12.85 -18.58 -0.68
C VAL A 50 13.35 -17.59 -1.73
N ILE A 51 13.06 -16.30 -1.55
CA ILE A 51 13.42 -15.25 -2.51
C ILE A 51 14.19 -14.10 -1.82
N PRO A 52 15.14 -13.46 -2.53
CA PRO A 52 15.92 -12.34 -1.99
C PRO A 52 15.12 -11.03 -1.91
N PHE A 53 13.92 -10.97 -2.51
CA PHE A 53 13.06 -9.78 -2.55
C PHE A 53 11.63 -10.05 -2.02
N PRO A 54 11.48 -10.46 -0.76
CA PRO A 54 10.17 -10.79 -0.16
C PRO A 54 9.17 -9.62 -0.22
N GLN A 55 9.64 -8.37 -0.27
CA GLN A 55 8.81 -7.19 -0.38
C GLN A 55 7.94 -7.13 -1.64
N ILE A 56 8.30 -7.84 -2.73
CA ILE A 56 7.40 -7.95 -3.90
C ILE A 56 6.13 -8.73 -3.52
N VAL A 57 6.27 -9.76 -2.67
CA VAL A 57 5.13 -10.52 -2.16
C VAL A 57 4.32 -9.67 -1.17
N LEU A 58 4.99 -8.88 -0.32
CA LEU A 58 4.30 -7.89 0.53
C LEU A 58 3.49 -6.89 -0.31
N GLY A 59 4.09 -6.38 -1.39
CA GLY A 59 3.43 -5.48 -2.34
C GLY A 59 2.22 -6.13 -3.00
N ALA A 60 2.30 -7.40 -3.39
CA ALA A 60 1.18 -8.14 -3.93
C ALA A 60 0.06 -8.37 -2.89
N VAL A 61 0.41 -8.63 -1.62
CA VAL A 61 -0.55 -8.79 -0.52
C VAL A 61 -1.29 -7.48 -0.25
N ILE A 62 -0.56 -6.40 0.02
CA ILE A 62 -1.18 -5.12 0.38
C ILE A 62 -1.86 -4.46 -0.82
N GLY A 63 -1.21 -4.46 -1.99
CA GLY A 63 -1.82 -3.94 -3.22
C GLY A 63 -3.02 -4.77 -3.68
N GLY A 64 -3.00 -6.09 -3.43
CA GLY A 64 -4.12 -7.00 -3.73
C GLY A 64 -5.42 -6.63 -3.01
N ALA A 65 -5.34 -5.90 -1.88
CA ALA A 65 -6.52 -5.44 -1.15
C ALA A 65 -7.41 -4.45 -1.94
N VAL A 66 -6.93 -3.93 -3.08
CA VAL A 66 -7.72 -3.12 -4.01
C VAL A 66 -8.85 -3.94 -4.66
N PHE A 67 -8.61 -5.22 -5.01
CA PHE A 67 -9.60 -6.02 -5.75
C PHE A 67 -10.87 -6.30 -4.92
N PRO A 68 -10.78 -6.68 -3.64
CA PRO A 68 -11.98 -6.81 -2.81
C PRO A 68 -12.75 -5.50 -2.61
N GLY A 69 -12.05 -4.37 -2.50
CA GLY A 69 -12.72 -3.06 -2.44
C GLY A 69 -13.47 -2.71 -3.72
N TRP A 70 -12.92 -3.08 -4.88
CA TRP A 70 -13.61 -2.91 -6.17
C TRP A 70 -14.81 -3.86 -6.30
N ALA A 71 -14.60 -5.15 -6.00
CA ALA A 71 -15.62 -6.18 -6.14
C ALA A 71 -16.80 -5.98 -5.17
N SER A 72 -16.57 -5.44 -3.97
CA SER A 72 -17.64 -5.19 -3.00
C SER A 72 -18.57 -4.04 -3.43
N VAL A 73 -18.06 -3.07 -4.19
CA VAL A 73 -18.87 -1.94 -4.69
C VAL A 73 -19.54 -2.30 -6.01
N THR A 74 -18.83 -2.98 -6.92
CA THR A 74 -19.34 -3.29 -8.26
C THR A 74 -20.20 -4.55 -8.31
N GLY A 75 -19.97 -5.51 -7.40
CA GLY A 75 -20.60 -6.83 -7.43
C GLY A 75 -20.18 -7.70 -8.62
N ASP A 76 -19.22 -7.25 -9.45
CA ASP A 76 -18.85 -7.89 -10.71
C ASP A 76 -17.36 -8.21 -10.80
N LEU A 77 -17.05 -9.51 -10.80
CA LEU A 77 -15.68 -10.01 -10.90
C LEU A 77 -15.07 -9.86 -12.30
N THR A 78 -15.88 -9.69 -13.34
CA THR A 78 -15.40 -9.55 -14.72
C THR A 78 -14.71 -8.20 -14.97
N THR A 79 -15.00 -7.21 -14.11
CA THR A 79 -14.45 -5.85 -14.23
C THR A 79 -13.19 -5.61 -13.40
N LEU A 80 -12.67 -6.62 -12.69
CA LEU A 80 -11.49 -6.47 -11.82
C LEU A 80 -10.24 -5.92 -12.56
N SER A 81 -10.15 -6.13 -13.87
CA SER A 81 -9.08 -5.59 -14.71
C SER A 81 -9.00 -4.06 -14.69
N GLN A 82 -10.11 -3.38 -14.38
CA GLN A 82 -10.15 -1.93 -14.24
C GLN A 82 -9.35 -1.43 -13.03
N ALA A 83 -9.25 -2.25 -11.98
CA ALA A 83 -8.51 -1.96 -10.75
C ALA A 83 -7.00 -2.27 -10.84
N LEU A 84 -6.54 -2.91 -11.92
CA LEU A 84 -5.12 -3.28 -12.09
C LEU A 84 -4.14 -2.11 -11.96
N PRO A 85 -4.38 -0.92 -12.54
CA PRO A 85 -3.47 0.21 -12.35
C PRO A 85 -3.33 0.57 -10.87
N LEU A 86 -4.43 0.59 -10.11
CA LEU A 86 -4.38 0.91 -8.69
C LEU A 86 -3.66 -0.18 -7.88
N PHE A 87 -3.83 -1.46 -8.25
CA PHE A 87 -3.04 -2.58 -7.72
C PHE A 87 -1.54 -2.35 -7.95
N PHE A 88 -1.12 -2.03 -9.18
CA PHE A 88 0.31 -1.83 -9.45
C PHE A 88 0.87 -0.56 -8.80
N ALA A 89 0.06 0.50 -8.69
CA ALA A 89 0.44 1.71 -7.95
C ALA A 89 0.73 1.38 -6.48
N THR A 90 -0.22 0.71 -5.82
CA THR A 90 -0.13 0.34 -4.40
C THR A 90 0.96 -0.70 -4.15
N ALA A 91 1.10 -1.72 -4.99
CA ALA A 91 2.17 -2.71 -4.88
C ALA A 91 3.56 -2.05 -5.03
N SER A 92 3.73 -1.14 -5.99
CA SER A 92 4.98 -0.40 -6.18
C SER A 92 5.27 0.53 -5.01
N TRP A 93 4.25 1.20 -4.48
CA TRP A 93 4.35 2.04 -3.28
C TRP A 93 4.75 1.24 -2.03
N VAL A 94 4.21 0.04 -1.87
CA VAL A 94 4.54 -0.85 -0.74
C VAL A 94 6.00 -1.28 -0.80
N VAL A 95 6.46 -1.73 -1.95
CA VAL A 95 7.88 -2.04 -2.15
C VAL A 95 8.73 -0.79 -1.91
N TYR A 96 8.28 0.37 -2.36
CA TYR A 96 8.99 1.64 -2.20
C TYR A 96 9.19 2.03 -0.73
N PHE A 97 8.13 2.05 0.09
CA PHE A 97 8.27 2.43 1.49
C PHE A 97 9.00 1.36 2.32
N ASP A 98 8.79 0.08 1.99
CA ASP A 98 9.41 -1.04 2.71
C ASP A 98 10.92 -1.04 2.51
N LEU A 99 11.40 -0.57 1.35
CA LEU A 99 12.84 -0.36 1.13
C LEU A 99 13.44 0.70 2.06
N PHE A 100 12.76 1.83 2.32
CA PHE A 100 13.29 2.81 3.28
C PHE A 100 13.35 2.26 4.70
N TYR A 101 12.37 1.43 5.06
CA TYR A 101 12.37 0.73 6.34
C TYR A 101 13.48 -0.33 6.41
N ALA A 102 13.73 -1.07 5.34
CA ALA A 102 14.80 -2.08 5.27
C ALA A 102 16.21 -1.45 5.24
N GLU A 103 16.38 -0.28 4.62
CA GLU A 103 17.68 0.43 4.61
C GLU A 103 18.08 0.95 5.99
N GLN A 104 17.12 1.20 6.88
CA GLN A 104 17.39 1.45 8.31
C GLN A 104 18.18 0.30 8.98
N VAL A 105 18.19 -0.90 8.38
CA VAL A 105 18.74 -2.13 8.95
C VAL A 105 20.04 -2.60 8.28
N SER A 106 20.27 -2.28 7.00
CA SER A 106 21.29 -2.94 6.16
C SER A 106 22.70 -2.33 6.14
N HIS A 107 22.85 -1.01 6.31
CA HIS A 107 24.14 -0.35 6.06
C HIS A 107 25.00 -0.28 7.34
N TYR A 108 25.89 -1.26 7.59
CA TYR A 108 27.16 -1.02 8.31
C TYR A 108 28.16 -2.20 8.34
N PRO A 109 29.42 -2.04 7.85
CA PRO A 109 30.56 -2.91 8.16
C PRO A 109 31.48 -2.41 9.31
N HIS A 110 31.47 -1.12 9.69
CA HIS A 110 32.48 -0.49 10.56
C HIS A 110 32.02 0.45 11.73
N CYS A 111 30.79 0.39 12.26
CA CYS A 111 30.39 1.23 13.41
C CYS A 111 30.18 0.37 14.63
N GLN A 112 30.46 1.00 15.78
CA GLN A 112 30.33 0.46 17.12
C GLN A 112 29.11 -0.46 17.27
N PRO A 113 29.23 -1.50 18.11
CA PRO A 113 28.11 -2.38 18.42
C PRO A 113 26.90 -1.53 18.84
N PRO A 114 25.71 -1.82 18.31
CA PRO A 114 24.52 -1.03 18.57
C PRO A 114 24.22 -1.01 20.07
N SER A 115 23.67 0.08 20.56
CA SER A 115 23.05 0.09 21.89
C SER A 115 21.89 -0.91 21.93
N ASP A 116 21.57 -1.48 23.09
CA ASP A 116 20.46 -2.44 23.23
C ASP A 116 19.10 -1.86 22.77
N GLU A 117 18.97 -0.52 22.75
CA GLU A 117 17.83 0.19 22.19
C GLU A 117 17.76 0.14 20.65
N ASP A 118 18.91 0.20 19.99
CA ASP A 118 19.07 0.25 18.53
C ASP A 118 18.97 -1.14 17.86
N MET A 119 18.92 -2.21 18.66
CA MET A 119 18.90 -3.61 18.19
C MET A 119 17.48 -4.15 17.92
N ARG A 120 16.43 -3.34 18.17
CA ARG A 120 15.04 -3.81 18.29
C ARG A 120 14.28 -4.08 17.00
N GLN A 121 14.79 -3.78 15.80
CA GLN A 121 14.01 -4.01 14.58
C GLN A 121 14.80 -4.78 13.50
N ASP A 122 14.26 -5.96 13.19
CA ASP A 122 14.52 -6.96 12.15
C ASP A 122 15.96 -7.47 11.96
N ARG A 123 16.99 -6.79 12.46
CA ARG A 123 18.41 -7.17 12.30
C ARG A 123 18.78 -8.53 12.92
N PRO A 124 18.43 -8.85 14.18
CA PRO A 124 18.86 -10.11 14.79
C PRO A 124 18.26 -11.33 14.10
N ASP A 125 17.04 -11.18 13.57
CA ASP A 125 16.30 -12.24 12.90
C ASP A 125 16.70 -12.35 11.42
N ASP A 126 16.88 -11.22 10.71
CA ASP A 126 17.30 -11.22 9.30
C ASP A 126 18.76 -11.71 9.13
N ILE A 127 19.66 -11.36 10.07
CA ILE A 127 21.04 -11.88 10.09
C ILE A 127 21.05 -13.37 10.45
N LYS A 128 20.29 -13.80 11.48
CA LYS A 128 20.18 -15.23 11.82
C LYS A 128 19.55 -16.06 10.71
N ALA A 129 18.64 -15.48 9.94
CA ALA A 129 17.98 -16.14 8.81
C ALA A 129 18.80 -16.09 7.52
N GLY A 130 19.97 -15.44 7.49
CA GLY A 130 20.83 -15.34 6.30
C GLY A 130 20.22 -14.53 5.16
N VAL A 131 19.27 -13.64 5.46
CA VAL A 131 18.51 -12.88 4.45
C VAL A 131 19.41 -11.79 3.88
N LYS A 132 19.82 -11.95 2.62
CA LYS A 132 20.42 -10.85 1.84
C LYS A 132 19.28 -9.92 1.42
N SER A 133 18.92 -8.97 2.28
CA SER A 133 17.86 -7.99 1.98
C SER A 133 18.16 -7.27 0.66
N LEU A 134 17.11 -6.91 -0.10
CA LEU A 134 17.28 -6.19 -1.37
C LEU A 134 18.03 -4.85 -1.17
N ALA A 135 17.89 -4.25 0.01
CA ALA A 135 18.70 -3.12 0.46
C ALA A 135 20.22 -3.39 0.36
N VAL A 136 20.68 -4.52 0.92
CA VAL A 136 22.07 -4.99 0.82
C VAL A 136 22.49 -5.26 -0.63
N LEU A 137 21.58 -5.80 -1.45
CA LEU A 137 21.86 -6.10 -2.86
C LEU A 137 21.95 -4.85 -3.74
N LEU A 138 21.21 -3.79 -3.41
CA LEU A 138 21.19 -2.54 -4.17
C LEU A 138 22.39 -1.66 -3.87
N GLY A 139 22.85 -1.59 -2.61
CA GLY A 139 23.96 -0.73 -2.20
C GLY A 139 23.79 0.70 -2.71
N ASP A 140 24.80 1.23 -3.40
CA ASP A 140 24.79 2.59 -3.97
C ASP A 140 23.71 2.82 -5.05
N ARG A 141 23.08 1.75 -5.56
CA ARG A 141 22.00 1.85 -6.56
C ARG A 141 20.61 2.02 -5.93
N ALA A 142 20.51 2.07 -4.61
CA ALA A 142 19.24 2.20 -3.90
C ALA A 142 18.44 3.42 -4.38
N HIS A 143 19.07 4.60 -4.53
CA HIS A 143 18.40 5.80 -5.03
C HIS A 143 17.79 5.63 -6.43
N ILE A 144 18.50 4.95 -7.34
CA ILE A 144 18.00 4.73 -8.71
C ILE A 144 16.77 3.82 -8.69
N PHE A 145 16.82 2.74 -7.90
CA PHE A 145 15.72 1.81 -7.81
C PHE A 145 14.50 2.42 -7.10
N LEU A 146 14.73 3.22 -6.05
CA LEU A 146 13.68 3.98 -5.37
C LEU A 146 13.06 5.03 -6.30
N ALA A 147 13.86 5.75 -7.09
CA ALA A 147 13.36 6.68 -8.10
C ALA A 147 12.50 5.95 -9.15
N PHE A 148 12.93 4.78 -9.61
CA PHE A 148 12.16 3.94 -10.52
C PHE A 148 10.80 3.55 -9.92
N LEU A 149 10.77 3.03 -8.69
CA LEU A 149 9.52 2.68 -8.01
C LEU A 149 8.63 3.92 -7.75
N GLY A 150 9.25 5.06 -7.47
CA GLY A 150 8.59 6.36 -7.34
C GLY A 150 7.89 6.81 -8.63
N ILE A 151 8.55 6.68 -9.77
CA ILE A 151 7.97 6.96 -11.08
C ILE A 151 6.85 5.95 -11.39
N LEU A 152 7.11 4.67 -11.13
CA LEU A 152 6.18 3.59 -11.44
C LEU A 152 4.85 3.74 -10.68
N GLN A 153 4.89 4.00 -9.38
CA GLN A 153 3.66 4.22 -8.59
C GLN A 153 2.88 5.44 -9.07
N VAL A 154 3.57 6.55 -9.40
CA VAL A 154 2.92 7.78 -9.88
C VAL A 154 2.27 7.53 -11.24
N ALA A 155 2.95 6.85 -12.17
CA ALA A 155 2.40 6.53 -13.49
C ALA A 155 1.12 5.69 -13.38
N PHE A 156 1.09 4.70 -12.50
CA PHE A 156 -0.10 3.90 -12.27
C PHE A 156 -1.23 4.65 -11.53
N PHE A 157 -0.89 5.59 -10.63
CA PHE A 157 -1.89 6.50 -10.06
C PHE A 157 -2.48 7.44 -11.11
N VAL A 158 -1.68 7.96 -12.05
CA VAL A 158 -2.18 8.73 -13.20
C VAL A 158 -3.18 7.89 -14.00
N LEU A 159 -2.81 6.66 -14.38
CA LEU A 159 -3.70 5.77 -15.12
C LEU A 159 -5.00 5.48 -14.36
N THR A 160 -4.93 5.30 -13.04
CA THR A 160 -6.10 5.12 -12.18
C THR A 160 -6.98 6.35 -12.20
N GLY A 161 -6.40 7.54 -11.97
CA GLY A 161 -7.14 8.81 -11.93
C GLY A 161 -7.80 9.16 -13.26
N LEU A 162 -7.14 8.89 -14.39
CA LEU A 162 -7.72 9.07 -15.72
C LEU A 162 -8.91 8.14 -15.97
N ARG A 163 -8.80 6.86 -15.62
CA ARG A 163 -9.89 5.88 -15.78
C ARG A 163 -11.09 6.20 -14.90
N ALA A 164 -10.83 6.68 -13.68
CA ALA A 164 -11.87 7.03 -12.73
C ALA A 164 -12.41 8.46 -12.90
N GLN A 165 -11.95 9.20 -13.92
CA GLN A 165 -12.37 10.58 -14.21
C GLN A 165 -12.27 11.50 -12.99
N MET A 166 -11.18 11.37 -12.23
CA MET A 166 -10.98 12.10 -10.98
C MET A 166 -10.93 13.62 -11.20
N SER A 167 -11.46 14.37 -10.22
CA SER A 167 -11.51 15.83 -10.25
C SER A 167 -10.15 16.47 -10.01
N LEU A 168 -10.09 17.81 -10.14
CA LEU A 168 -8.90 18.59 -9.82
C LEU A 168 -8.43 18.42 -8.36
N VAL A 169 -9.32 18.05 -7.43
CA VAL A 169 -8.94 17.79 -6.03
C VAL A 169 -7.96 16.62 -5.96
N PHE A 170 -8.27 15.47 -6.57
CA PHE A 170 -7.33 14.37 -6.68
C PHE A 170 -6.04 14.75 -7.41
N TRP A 171 -6.11 15.46 -8.55
CA TRP A 171 -4.92 15.75 -9.34
C TRP A 171 -3.94 16.68 -8.62
N VAL A 172 -4.44 17.75 -8.02
CA VAL A 172 -3.61 18.77 -7.37
C VAL A 172 -3.28 18.38 -5.94
N LEU A 173 -4.30 18.13 -5.12
CA LEU A 173 -4.11 17.87 -3.69
C LEU A 173 -3.72 16.42 -3.42
N GLY A 174 -4.17 15.46 -4.22
CA GLY A 174 -3.75 14.07 -4.09
C GLY A 174 -2.40 13.82 -4.74
N LEU A 175 -2.42 13.64 -6.07
CA LEU A 175 -1.29 13.18 -6.84
C LEU A 175 -0.14 14.20 -6.93
N GLY A 176 -0.45 15.50 -6.99
CA GLY A 176 0.56 16.56 -6.98
C GLY A 176 1.40 16.55 -5.70
N VAL A 177 0.73 16.55 -4.55
CA VAL A 177 1.38 16.45 -3.22
C VAL A 177 2.11 15.12 -3.07
N TRP A 178 1.51 14.01 -3.51
CA TRP A 178 2.15 12.69 -3.50
C TRP A 178 3.47 12.69 -4.28
N THR A 179 3.46 13.20 -5.50
CA THR A 179 4.63 13.24 -6.39
C THR A 179 5.74 14.11 -5.80
N ALA A 180 5.40 15.28 -5.26
CA ALA A 180 6.37 16.15 -4.60
C ALA A 180 7.04 15.45 -3.39
N ASN A 181 6.26 14.71 -2.60
CA ASN A 181 6.80 13.94 -1.48
C ASN A 181 7.65 12.76 -1.95
N VAL A 182 7.29 12.06 -3.02
CA VAL A 182 8.14 10.99 -3.61
C VAL A 182 9.51 11.54 -4.00
N ILE A 183 9.56 12.71 -4.67
CA ILE A 183 10.83 13.37 -5.03
C ILE A 183 11.62 13.70 -3.75
N TRP A 184 10.96 14.30 -2.75
CA TRP A 184 11.58 14.64 -1.47
C TRP A 184 12.12 13.42 -0.72
N HIS A 185 11.37 12.31 -0.68
CA HIS A 185 11.78 11.06 -0.04
C HIS A 185 13.07 10.50 -0.65
N VAL A 186 13.15 10.41 -1.98
CA VAL A 186 14.36 9.93 -2.67
C VAL A 186 15.54 10.89 -2.46
N ALA A 187 15.31 12.20 -2.55
CA ALA A 187 16.36 13.21 -2.38
C ALA A 187 16.87 13.32 -0.93
N SER A 188 16.01 13.04 0.05
CA SER A 188 16.35 13.13 1.48
C SER A 188 16.94 11.85 2.06
N LEU A 189 17.00 10.78 1.27
CA LEU A 189 17.59 9.52 1.71
C LEU A 189 19.11 9.68 1.76
N ASP A 190 19.66 9.60 2.97
CA ASP A 190 21.09 9.48 3.20
C ASP A 190 21.41 8.05 3.64
N LEU A 191 22.07 7.30 2.76
CA LEU A 191 22.47 5.91 3.03
C LEU A 191 23.53 5.80 4.14
N ASN A 192 24.14 6.91 4.54
CA ASN A 192 25.10 6.96 5.64
C ASN A 192 24.45 7.27 7.00
N ASP A 193 23.23 7.85 7.01
CA ASP A 193 22.46 8.11 8.23
C ASP A 193 21.35 7.07 8.40
N ARG A 194 21.52 6.14 9.35
CA ARG A 194 20.52 5.12 9.70
C ARG A 194 19.14 5.70 10.03
N LYS A 195 19.07 6.93 10.55
CA LYS A 195 17.80 7.56 10.93
C LYS A 195 17.06 8.16 9.74
N SER A 196 17.72 8.33 8.59
CA SER A 196 17.13 8.96 7.41
C SER A 196 15.95 8.12 6.86
N GLY A 197 16.15 6.81 6.67
CA GLY A 197 15.12 5.88 6.19
C GLY A 197 13.90 5.82 7.10
N GLY A 198 14.11 5.74 8.42
CA GLY A 198 13.01 5.74 9.40
C GLY A 198 12.21 7.05 9.44
N LYS A 199 12.85 8.21 9.23
CA LYS A 199 12.14 9.51 9.10
C LYS A 199 11.29 9.54 7.85
N ILE A 200 11.84 9.10 6.71
CA ILE A 200 11.15 9.02 5.42
C ILE A 200 9.97 8.05 5.50
N PHE A 201 10.15 6.88 6.12
CA PHE A 201 9.09 5.89 6.31
C PHE A 201 7.93 6.47 7.13
N LYS A 202 8.20 7.18 8.23
CA LYS A 202 7.16 7.85 9.02
C LYS A 202 6.44 8.95 8.22
N ALA A 203 7.18 9.74 7.45
CA ALA A 203 6.59 10.74 6.56
C ALA A 203 5.69 10.08 5.50
N ASN A 204 6.08 8.91 4.98
CA ASN A 204 5.30 8.14 4.03
C ASN A 204 3.97 7.61 4.62
N ILE A 205 3.97 7.16 5.88
CA ILE A 205 2.73 6.81 6.60
C ILE A 205 1.77 8.02 6.66
N MET A 206 2.30 9.20 7.02
CA MET A 206 1.51 10.42 7.09
C MET A 206 0.97 10.83 5.71
N LEU A 207 1.76 10.65 4.66
CA LEU A 207 1.33 10.86 3.28
C LEU A 207 0.19 9.92 2.87
N GLY A 208 0.24 8.64 3.30
CA GLY A 208 -0.85 7.68 3.09
C GLY A 208 -2.16 8.08 3.77
N LEU A 209 -2.07 8.55 5.03
CA LEU A 209 -3.23 9.07 5.77
C LEU A 209 -3.79 10.34 5.10
N TYR A 210 -2.92 11.24 4.66
CA TYR A 210 -3.29 12.43 3.91
C TYR A 210 -4.03 12.07 2.61
N MET A 211 -3.48 11.14 1.81
CA MET A 211 -4.11 10.67 0.57
C MET A 211 -5.47 10.02 0.82
N THR A 212 -5.63 9.31 1.93
CA THR A 212 -6.94 8.78 2.36
C THR A 212 -7.93 9.91 2.59
N GLY A 213 -7.54 10.96 3.31
CA GLY A 213 -8.37 12.15 3.53
C GLY A 213 -8.78 12.85 2.23
N ILE A 214 -7.83 13.02 1.29
CA ILE A 214 -8.12 13.58 -0.04
C ILE A 214 -9.06 12.67 -0.83
N SER A 215 -8.92 11.34 -0.75
CA SER A 215 -9.80 10.40 -1.44
C SER A 215 -11.25 10.48 -0.93
N VAL A 216 -11.44 10.67 0.39
CA VAL A 216 -12.77 10.92 0.98
C VAL A 216 -13.34 12.26 0.53
N LEU A 217 -12.52 13.31 0.49
CA LEU A 217 -12.92 14.63 0.00
C LEU A 217 -13.32 14.58 -1.49
N GLU A 218 -12.52 13.93 -2.32
CA GLU A 218 -12.80 13.71 -3.75
C GLU A 218 -14.13 12.99 -3.95
N LEU A 219 -14.40 11.95 -3.16
CA LEU A 219 -15.68 11.23 -3.19
C LEU A 219 -16.86 12.15 -2.80
N ALA A 220 -16.68 13.00 -1.79
CA ALA A 220 -17.71 13.96 -1.37
C ALA A 220 -17.99 15.01 -2.46
N VAL A 221 -16.94 15.60 -3.03
CA VAL A 221 -17.03 16.59 -4.12
C VAL A 221 -17.70 15.97 -5.34
N SER A 222 -17.26 14.79 -5.77
CA SER A 222 -17.83 14.09 -6.92
C SER A 222 -19.32 13.79 -6.75
N ARG A 223 -19.75 13.39 -5.54
CA ARG A 223 -21.19 13.19 -5.25
C ARG A 223 -21.98 14.50 -5.27
N LEU A 224 -21.43 15.58 -4.73
CA LEU A 224 -22.08 16.89 -4.75
C LEU A 224 -22.22 17.44 -6.17
N SER A 225 -21.21 17.27 -7.03
CA SER A 225 -21.27 17.68 -8.43
C SER A 225 -22.35 16.92 -9.20
N LEU A 226 -22.49 15.61 -8.97
CA LEU A 226 -23.57 14.81 -9.59
C LEU A 226 -24.96 15.25 -9.10
N LEU A 227 -25.13 15.54 -7.82
CA LEU A 227 -26.38 16.06 -7.27
C LEU A 227 -26.71 17.45 -7.83
N SER A 228 -25.72 18.34 -7.94
CA SER A 228 -25.89 19.68 -8.49
C SER A 228 -26.31 19.64 -9.97
N LEU A 229 -25.70 18.76 -10.78
CA LEU A 229 -26.10 18.52 -12.17
C LEU A 229 -27.51 17.89 -12.27
N GLY A 230 -27.89 17.03 -11.34
CA GLY A 230 -29.25 16.48 -11.26
C GLY A 230 -30.33 17.55 -11.03
N HIS A 231 -30.07 18.51 -10.15
CA HIS A 231 -31.00 19.63 -9.91
C HIS A 231 -31.08 20.58 -11.11
N ILE A 232 -29.96 20.86 -11.79
CA ILE A 232 -29.94 21.67 -13.01
C ILE A 232 -30.66 20.94 -14.16
N GLY A 233 -30.48 19.63 -14.30
CA GLY A 233 -31.21 18.82 -15.27
C GLY A 233 -32.72 18.83 -15.05
N GLN A 234 -33.18 18.77 -13.79
CA GLN A 234 -34.60 18.91 -13.46
C GLN A 234 -35.12 20.34 -13.71
N ALA A 235 -34.33 21.36 -13.40
CA ALA A 235 -34.69 22.76 -13.67
C ALA A 235 -34.75 23.10 -15.17
N LEU A 236 -33.94 22.44 -16.01
CA LEU A 236 -33.93 22.62 -17.46
C LEU A 236 -35.02 21.82 -18.18
N VAL A 237 -35.51 20.71 -17.59
CA VAL A 237 -36.52 19.84 -18.22
C VAL A 237 -37.96 20.24 -17.87
N GLY A 238 -38.20 21.06 -16.84
CA GLY A 238 -39.50 21.71 -16.63
C GLY A 238 -40.72 20.76 -16.58
N MET A 239 -40.54 19.49 -16.21
CA MET A 239 -41.64 18.54 -16.09
C MET A 239 -42.15 18.52 -14.63
N PRO A 240 -43.41 18.93 -14.38
CA PRO A 240 -44.05 18.68 -13.10
C PRO A 240 -44.35 17.19 -13.01
N VAL A 241 -43.91 16.54 -11.93
CA VAL A 241 -44.30 15.18 -11.60
C VAL A 241 -45.77 15.23 -11.18
N MET A 242 -46.63 14.57 -11.95
CA MET A 242 -48.00 14.19 -11.56
C MET A 242 -47.95 12.83 -10.89
#